data_AF-A0A964YI71-F1
#
_entry.id   AF-A0A964YI71-F1
#
_cell.length_a   1.000
_cell.length_b   1.000
_cell.length_c   1.000
_cell.angle_alpha   90.00
_cell.angle_beta   90.00
_cell.angle_gamma   90.00
#
_symmetry.space_group_name_H-M   'P 1'
#
loop_
_entity.id
_entity.type
_entity.pdbx_description
1 polymer ?
#
loop_
_entity_poly.entity_id
_entity_poly.type
_entity_poly.pdbx_seq_one_letter_code
_entity_poly.pdbx_strand_id
1 'polypeptide(L)'
;MLKVVYLIVRKSCLFIIVCILWAGALSAQDSIPWLSLDKIASGGYYQNHGFTQGPVVVGLILDNKGPNQNKHFLKINNANINYIYLIDYLKKDTLFKTGDHLPFDSRPVHFWDYIFHIEKNAQVSDSLLLVMDKSGESLAYNLQLYDQRELDVVKGWELLLYGGVFAFSMIFTVAFMLLGTMKKEKYNFVFAAFILISTFWLYNNNGIWFQLLWPHDLMLQHISRTTLSTLSIGFFIYYFITFYRSYIGSKALLVFKSFIIFLMIRILILLLTPQLYSNSTLKYIFQLIGTPLLGLGIIFF
;
A
#
# COMPACT_ATOMS: atom_id res chain seq x y z
N MET A 1 41.26 -10.06 -30.60
CA MET A 1 39.91 -10.27 -31.19
C MET A 1 38.93 -9.43 -30.37
N LEU A 2 38.70 -8.18 -30.79
CA LEU A 2 38.19 -7.09 -29.95
C LEU A 2 37.18 -6.29 -30.77
N LYS A 3 35.91 -6.70 -30.82
CA LYS A 3 34.84 -5.95 -31.52
C LYS A 3 33.39 -6.45 -31.33
N VAL A 4 32.91 -6.80 -30.14
CA VAL A 4 31.44 -7.04 -29.94
C VAL A 4 30.98 -6.72 -28.50
N VAL A 5 31.08 -5.46 -28.05
CA VAL A 5 30.41 -5.04 -26.78
C VAL A 5 29.71 -3.68 -26.88
N TYR A 6 29.95 -2.89 -27.94
CA TYR A 6 29.50 -1.49 -27.96
C TYR A 6 28.06 -1.24 -28.45
N LEU A 7 27.27 -2.26 -28.80
CA LEU A 7 25.95 -2.07 -29.43
C LEU A 7 24.72 -2.32 -28.53
N ILE A 8 24.88 -2.82 -27.30
CA ILE A 8 23.74 -3.14 -26.41
C ILE A 8 23.36 -1.96 -25.50
N VAL A 9 24.27 -1.02 -25.23
CA VAL A 9 24.02 0.09 -24.29
C VAL A 9 23.09 1.17 -24.85
N ARG A 10 23.03 1.34 -26.19
CA ARG A 10 22.23 2.41 -26.82
C ARG A 10 20.72 2.11 -26.87
N LYS A 11 20.30 0.84 -26.78
CA LYS A 11 18.87 0.46 -26.74
C LYS A 11 18.26 0.58 -25.34
N SER A 12 19.04 0.44 -24.28
CA SER A 12 18.54 0.55 -22.89
C SER A 12 18.18 1.98 -22.49
N CYS A 13 18.94 2.99 -22.95
CA CYS A 13 18.58 4.39 -22.68
C CYS A 13 17.29 4.84 -23.38
N LEU A 14 16.99 4.32 -24.57
CA LEU A 14 15.76 4.67 -25.29
C LEU A 14 14.52 4.06 -24.60
N PHE A 15 14.66 2.86 -24.02
CA PHE A 15 13.59 2.19 -23.28
C PHE A 15 13.25 2.91 -21.96
N ILE A 16 14.27 3.44 -21.27
CA ILE A 16 14.09 4.20 -20.02
C ILE A 16 13.40 5.55 -20.28
N ILE A 17 13.71 6.23 -21.39
CA ILE A 17 13.02 7.49 -21.75
C ILE A 17 11.55 7.23 -22.10
N VAL A 18 11.24 6.10 -22.75
CA VAL A 18 9.84 5.70 -23.03
C VAL A 18 9.09 5.35 -21.73
N CYS A 19 9.72 4.70 -20.75
CA CYS A 19 9.10 4.43 -19.45
C CYS A 19 8.89 5.69 -18.59
N ILE A 20 9.79 6.67 -18.66
CA ILE A 20 9.65 7.96 -17.94
C ILE A 20 8.57 8.83 -18.60
N LEU A 21 8.42 8.77 -19.93
CA LEU A 21 7.39 9.53 -20.67
C LEU A 21 5.99 8.90 -20.57
N TRP A 22 5.86 7.61 -20.24
CA TRP A 22 4.57 6.96 -20.04
C TRP A 22 3.95 7.20 -18.65
N ALA A 23 4.70 7.77 -17.69
CA ALA A 23 4.15 8.17 -16.40
C ALA A 23 3.30 9.47 -16.47
N GLY A 24 3.22 10.11 -17.65
CA GLY A 24 2.52 11.36 -17.88
C GLY A 24 1.12 11.24 -18.50
N ALA A 25 0.54 10.03 -18.60
CA ALA A 25 -0.85 9.90 -19.01
C ALA A 25 -1.76 10.27 -17.83
N LEU A 26 -1.99 11.58 -17.63
CA LEU A 26 -3.12 12.08 -16.85
C LEU A 26 -4.40 11.45 -17.41
N SER A 27 -4.95 10.47 -16.69
CA SER A 27 -6.29 9.98 -16.92
C SER A 27 -7.26 11.11 -16.58
N ALA A 28 -8.00 11.57 -17.59
CA ALA A 28 -9.12 12.49 -17.45
C ALA A 28 -10.09 11.99 -16.36
N GLN A 29 -10.39 12.85 -15.39
CA GLN A 29 -11.20 12.56 -14.22
C GLN A 29 -12.57 13.25 -14.34
N ASP A 30 -13.27 13.05 -15.46
CA ASP A 30 -14.50 13.82 -15.74
C ASP A 30 -15.78 12.98 -15.86
N SER A 31 -15.73 11.64 -15.73
CA SER A 31 -16.94 10.82 -15.61
C SER A 31 -16.89 9.91 -14.39
N ILE A 32 -17.93 10.01 -13.55
CA ILE A 32 -18.11 9.10 -12.41
C ILE A 32 -18.47 7.72 -12.96
N PRO A 33 -17.65 6.68 -12.77
CA PRO A 33 -18.03 5.32 -13.14
C PRO A 33 -19.15 4.83 -12.23
N TRP A 34 -20.29 4.46 -12.82
CA TRP A 34 -21.41 3.85 -12.10
C TRP A 34 -21.35 2.32 -12.22
N LEU A 35 -21.38 1.64 -11.08
CA LEU A 35 -21.27 0.19 -10.94
C LEU A 35 -22.52 -0.37 -10.27
N SER A 36 -23.12 -1.40 -10.86
CA SER A 36 -24.19 -2.15 -10.18
C SER A 36 -23.60 -3.08 -9.13
N LEU A 37 -24.30 -3.26 -8.00
CA LEU A 37 -23.88 -4.16 -6.93
C LEU A 37 -23.84 -5.62 -7.39
N ASP A 38 -24.75 -6.06 -8.28
CA ASP A 38 -24.73 -7.41 -8.85
C ASP A 38 -23.42 -7.69 -9.62
N LYS A 39 -22.90 -6.68 -10.33
CA LYS A 39 -21.62 -6.78 -11.05
C LYS A 39 -20.45 -6.93 -10.08
N ILE A 40 -20.47 -6.20 -8.96
CA ILE A 40 -19.43 -6.30 -7.93
C ILE A 40 -19.51 -7.65 -7.21
N ALA A 41 -20.71 -8.17 -6.93
CA ALA A 41 -20.92 -9.46 -6.28
C ALA A 41 -20.39 -10.64 -7.12
N SER A 42 -20.57 -10.61 -8.45
CA SER A 42 -20.20 -11.73 -9.33
C SER A 42 -18.71 -11.81 -9.66
N GLY A 43 -17.97 -10.69 -9.70
CA GLY A 43 -16.57 -10.68 -10.16
C GLY A 43 -15.63 -9.70 -9.45
N GLY A 44 -16.12 -8.95 -8.46
CA GLY A 44 -15.39 -7.83 -7.87
C GLY A 44 -15.14 -6.69 -8.86
N TYR A 45 -14.53 -5.62 -8.38
CA TYR A 45 -14.12 -4.49 -9.22
C TYR A 45 -12.78 -3.93 -8.75
N TYR A 46 -11.72 -4.24 -9.48
CA TYR A 46 -10.38 -3.73 -9.24
C TYR A 46 -10.09 -2.53 -10.13
N GLN A 47 -9.52 -1.48 -9.54
CA GLN A 47 -9.02 -0.31 -10.27
C GLN A 47 -7.73 0.20 -9.61
N ASN A 48 -6.75 0.56 -10.45
CA ASN A 48 -5.52 1.21 -10.03
C ASN A 48 -5.42 2.58 -10.71
N HIS A 49 -5.49 3.64 -9.91
CA HIS A 49 -5.41 5.03 -10.37
C HIS A 49 -3.98 5.58 -10.34
N GLY A 50 -3.00 4.78 -9.92
CA GLY A 50 -1.64 5.27 -9.73
C GLY A 50 -1.61 6.35 -8.65
N PHE A 51 -0.73 7.35 -8.81
CA PHE A 51 -0.59 8.47 -7.87
C PHE A 51 -1.74 9.46 -8.04
N THR A 52 -2.58 9.63 -7.01
CA THR A 52 -3.75 10.51 -7.06
C THR A 52 -3.45 11.87 -6.47
N GLN A 53 -3.97 12.94 -7.08
CA GLN A 53 -3.85 14.33 -6.59
C GLN A 53 -5.14 14.84 -5.95
N GLY A 54 -6.22 14.06 -6.04
CA GLY A 54 -7.55 14.42 -5.55
C GLY A 54 -8.41 13.18 -5.28
N PRO A 55 -9.64 13.37 -4.78
CA PRO A 55 -10.54 12.28 -4.44
C PRO A 55 -11.04 11.57 -5.70
N VAL A 56 -11.07 10.24 -5.65
CA VAL A 56 -11.69 9.38 -6.67
C VAL A 56 -13.11 9.06 -6.26
N VAL A 57 -14.06 9.20 -7.19
CA VAL A 57 -15.49 8.97 -6.96
C VAL A 57 -15.94 7.78 -7.78
N VAL A 58 -16.71 6.88 -7.16
CA VAL A 58 -17.36 5.74 -7.80
C VAL A 58 -18.85 5.76 -7.44
N GLY A 59 -19.72 5.70 -8.44
CA GLY A 59 -21.15 5.55 -8.23
C GLY A 59 -21.52 4.08 -8.06
N LEU A 60 -22.38 3.78 -7.10
CA LEU A 60 -22.90 2.45 -6.82
C LEU A 60 -24.42 2.44 -7.05
N ILE A 61 -24.91 1.44 -7.77
CA ILE A 61 -26.34 1.25 -8.06
C ILE A 61 -26.83 0.00 -7.32
N LEU A 62 -27.84 0.19 -6.48
CA LEU A 62 -28.55 -0.86 -5.76
C LEU A 62 -29.58 -1.51 -6.69
N ASP A 63 -29.27 -2.69 -7.20
CA ASP A 63 -30.17 -3.42 -8.10
C ASP A 63 -31.46 -3.85 -7.36
N ASN A 64 -32.61 -3.64 -8.02
CA ASN A 64 -33.93 -3.77 -7.41
C ASN A 64 -34.48 -5.20 -7.53
N LYS A 65 -33.85 -6.18 -6.88
CA LYS A 65 -34.31 -7.58 -6.91
C LYS A 65 -34.98 -7.99 -5.59
N GLY A 66 -36.24 -7.58 -5.43
CA GLY A 66 -37.22 -8.22 -4.54
C GLY A 66 -37.14 -7.88 -3.04
N PRO A 67 -38.20 -8.23 -2.26
CA PRO A 67 -38.40 -7.78 -0.88
C PRO A 67 -37.59 -8.51 0.20
N ASN A 68 -36.78 -9.52 -0.16
CA ASN A 68 -35.85 -10.16 0.79
C ASN A 68 -34.49 -9.46 0.71
N GLN A 69 -34.42 -8.35 1.45
CA GLN A 69 -33.26 -7.51 1.67
C GLN A 69 -32.13 -8.29 2.34
N ASN A 70 -31.18 -8.81 1.57
CA ASN A 70 -29.93 -9.28 2.13
C ASN A 70 -29.07 -8.05 2.46
N LYS A 71 -28.66 -7.92 3.73
CA LYS A 71 -27.65 -6.96 4.14
C LYS A 71 -26.36 -7.30 3.40
N HIS A 72 -25.90 -6.39 2.54
CA HIS A 72 -24.68 -6.60 1.79
C HIS A 72 -23.52 -5.86 2.44
N PHE A 73 -22.36 -6.48 2.43
CA PHE A 73 -21.13 -5.91 2.97
C PHE A 73 -20.19 -5.56 1.83
N LEU A 74 -20.05 -4.27 1.55
CA LEU A 74 -19.09 -3.76 0.59
C LEU A 74 -17.73 -3.65 1.26
N LYS A 75 -16.82 -4.55 0.89
CA LYS A 75 -15.43 -4.53 1.32
C LYS A 75 -14.56 -3.78 0.32
N ILE A 76 -13.65 -2.94 0.83
CA ILE A 76 -12.62 -2.23 0.07
C ILE A 76 -11.25 -2.66 0.60
N ASN A 77 -10.49 -3.39 -0.21
CA ASN A 77 -9.19 -3.91 0.18
C ASN A 77 -8.06 -2.87 -0.05
N ASN A 78 -8.07 -1.82 0.77
CA ASN A 78 -6.98 -0.85 0.92
C ASN A 78 -7.12 -0.14 2.27
N ALA A 79 -6.42 -0.62 3.30
CA ALA A 79 -6.52 -0.10 4.66
C ALA A 79 -6.02 1.35 4.85
N ASN A 80 -5.29 1.91 3.89
CA ASN A 80 -4.58 3.20 4.04
C ASN A 80 -5.19 4.32 3.18
N ILE A 81 -6.50 4.31 2.93
CA ILE A 81 -7.17 5.43 2.27
C ILE A 81 -7.36 6.54 3.31
N ASN A 82 -7.00 7.79 2.96
CA ASN A 82 -6.97 8.91 3.89
C ASN A 82 -8.36 9.20 4.45
N TYR A 83 -9.33 9.36 3.54
CA TYR A 83 -10.74 9.51 3.87
C TYR A 83 -11.62 8.74 2.89
N ILE A 84 -12.68 8.14 3.40
CA ILE A 84 -13.72 7.46 2.65
C ILE A 84 -15.06 8.00 3.11
N TYR A 85 -15.86 8.39 2.13
CA TYR A 85 -17.23 8.81 2.33
C TYR A 85 -18.15 7.89 1.53
N LEU A 86 -19.20 7.40 2.18
CA LEU A 86 -20.35 6.83 1.47
C LEU A 86 -21.50 7.81 1.59
N ILE A 87 -21.93 8.35 0.45
CA ILE A 87 -22.91 9.44 0.37
C ILE A 87 -24.13 8.94 -0.38
N ASP A 88 -25.32 9.25 0.10
CA ASP A 88 -26.55 9.06 -0.66
C ASP A 88 -26.59 10.08 -1.81
N TYR A 89 -26.67 9.62 -3.06
CA TYR A 89 -26.57 10.51 -4.21
C TYR A 89 -27.72 11.52 -4.30
N LEU A 90 -28.95 11.09 -4.00
CA LEU A 90 -30.14 11.95 -4.14
C LEU A 90 -30.31 12.87 -2.93
N LYS A 91 -30.10 12.32 -1.72
CA LYS A 91 -30.28 13.08 -0.48
C LYS A 91 -29.06 13.94 -0.13
N LYS A 92 -27.91 13.65 -0.73
CA LYS A 92 -26.60 14.25 -0.43
C LYS A 92 -26.19 14.11 1.04
N ASP A 93 -26.73 13.09 1.72
CA ASP A 93 -26.41 12.81 3.12
C ASP A 93 -25.22 11.87 3.21
N THR A 94 -24.35 12.08 4.20
CA THR A 94 -23.16 11.24 4.41
C THR A 94 -23.53 10.09 5.33
N LEU A 95 -23.70 8.90 4.75
CA LEU A 95 -24.05 7.68 5.47
C LEU A 95 -22.88 7.21 6.36
N PHE A 96 -21.66 7.23 5.80
CA PHE A 96 -20.45 6.87 6.54
C PHE A 96 -19.30 7.81 6.22
N LYS A 97 -18.48 8.06 7.23
CA LYS A 97 -17.20 8.77 7.13
C LYS A 97 -16.14 7.99 7.91
N THR A 98 -15.14 7.49 7.22
CA THR A 98 -14.02 6.73 7.81
C THR A 98 -12.72 7.02 7.06
N GLY A 99 -11.58 6.49 7.51
CA GLY A 99 -10.29 6.68 6.86
C GLY A 99 -9.12 6.35 7.78
N ASP A 100 -7.89 6.40 7.27
CA ASP A 100 -6.68 6.19 8.08
C ASP A 100 -6.20 7.49 8.78
N HIS A 101 -6.83 8.62 8.45
CA HIS A 101 -6.71 9.90 9.16
C HIS A 101 -7.80 10.10 10.23
N LEU A 102 -8.61 9.07 10.49
CA LEU A 102 -9.62 9.03 11.55
C LEU A 102 -9.31 7.87 12.50
N PRO A 103 -9.73 7.95 13.79
CA PRO A 103 -9.54 6.84 14.73
C PRO A 103 -10.11 5.55 14.14
N PHE A 104 -9.48 4.41 14.43
CA PHE A 104 -9.86 3.13 13.84
C PHE A 104 -11.34 2.79 14.04
N ASP A 105 -11.91 3.20 15.18
CA ASP A 105 -13.32 2.99 15.52
C ASP A 105 -14.31 3.82 14.68
N SER A 106 -13.84 4.71 13.79
CA SER A 106 -14.70 5.33 12.76
C SER A 106 -15.16 4.34 11.70
N ARG A 107 -14.54 3.15 11.64
CA ARG A 107 -14.89 2.10 10.67
C ARG A 107 -16.22 1.46 11.07
N PRO A 108 -17.19 1.33 10.13
CA PRO A 108 -18.51 0.76 10.45
C PRO A 108 -18.44 -0.69 10.93
N VAL A 109 -17.47 -1.45 10.44
CA VAL A 109 -17.14 -2.79 10.92
C VAL A 109 -15.71 -2.76 11.45
N HIS A 110 -15.52 -3.25 12.67
CA HIS A 110 -14.21 -3.31 13.32
C HIS A 110 -13.32 -4.38 12.66
N PHE A 111 -12.68 -4.01 11.56
CA PHE A 111 -11.77 -4.83 10.75
C PHE A 111 -10.74 -3.96 10.01
N TRP A 112 -9.57 -4.51 9.71
CA TRP A 112 -8.46 -3.77 9.12
C TRP A 112 -8.67 -3.34 7.67
N ASP A 113 -9.62 -3.95 6.96
CA ASP A 113 -10.16 -3.43 5.70
C ASP A 113 -11.43 -2.63 5.94
N TYR A 114 -11.75 -1.71 5.02
CA TYR A 114 -12.99 -0.94 5.10
C TYR A 114 -14.15 -1.81 4.65
N ILE A 115 -15.16 -1.95 5.50
CA ILE A 115 -16.38 -2.71 5.20
C ILE A 115 -17.58 -1.83 5.54
N PHE A 116 -18.45 -1.60 4.56
CA PHE A 116 -19.70 -0.86 4.71
C PHE A 116 -20.87 -1.82 4.64
N HIS A 117 -21.79 -1.73 5.60
CA HIS A 117 -23.08 -2.41 5.47
C HIS A 117 -23.99 -1.55 4.58
N ILE A 118 -24.44 -2.13 3.49
CA ILE A 118 -25.36 -1.50 2.55
C ILE A 118 -26.70 -2.23 2.70
N GLU A 119 -27.68 -1.51 3.24
CA GLU A 119 -29.03 -2.01 3.45
C GLU A 119 -30.00 -1.18 2.62
N LYS A 120 -30.83 -1.86 1.82
CA LYS A 120 -31.89 -1.20 1.06
C LYS A 120 -33.04 -0.86 2.00
N ASN A 121 -33.04 0.34 2.56
CA ASN A 121 -34.15 0.87 3.34
C ASN A 121 -34.87 1.97 2.54
N ALA A 122 -36.14 2.25 2.83
CA ALA A 122 -36.90 3.37 2.24
C ALA A 122 -36.22 4.75 2.44
N GLN A 123 -35.26 4.82 3.37
CA GLN A 123 -34.45 6.00 3.64
C GLN A 123 -33.15 6.10 2.82
N VAL A 124 -32.75 5.06 2.08
CA VAL A 124 -31.52 5.04 1.29
C VAL A 124 -31.90 4.97 -0.19
N SER A 125 -31.38 5.91 -0.98
CA SER A 125 -31.60 5.96 -2.42
C SER A 125 -30.97 4.76 -3.13
N ASP A 126 -31.49 4.40 -4.30
CA ASP A 126 -30.92 3.32 -5.13
C ASP A 126 -29.53 3.68 -5.71
N SER A 127 -29.06 4.92 -5.49
CA SER A 127 -27.78 5.44 -5.96
C SER A 127 -26.94 5.96 -4.80
N LEU A 128 -25.74 5.40 -4.64
CA LEU A 128 -24.75 5.82 -3.65
C LEU A 128 -23.49 6.34 -4.34
N LEU A 129 -22.79 7.26 -3.71
CA LEU A 129 -21.46 7.71 -4.10
C LEU A 129 -20.43 7.24 -3.08
N LEU A 130 -19.47 6.46 -3.53
CA LEU A 130 -18.26 6.13 -2.79
C LEU A 130 -17.16 7.11 -3.18
N VAL A 131 -16.76 7.96 -2.26
CA VAL A 131 -15.68 8.92 -2.43
C VAL A 131 -14.47 8.45 -1.64
N MET A 132 -13.35 8.22 -2.32
CA MET A 132 -12.09 7.78 -1.73
C MET A 132 -11.02 8.85 -1.97
N ASP A 133 -10.58 9.50 -0.91
CA ASP A 133 -9.47 10.44 -0.94
C ASP A 133 -8.20 9.75 -0.47
N LYS A 134 -7.23 9.66 -1.37
CA LYS A 134 -5.86 9.19 -1.11
C LYS A 134 -4.83 10.13 -1.75
N SER A 135 -5.16 11.42 -1.74
CA SER A 135 -4.35 12.48 -2.36
C SER A 135 -2.90 12.43 -1.87
N GLY A 136 -1.96 12.55 -2.81
CA GLY A 136 -0.53 12.49 -2.56
C GLY A 136 0.04 11.08 -2.47
N GLU A 137 -0.74 10.05 -2.81
CA GLU A 137 -0.35 8.66 -2.69
C GLU A 137 -0.96 7.78 -3.78
N SER A 138 -0.49 6.53 -3.88
CA SER A 138 -1.03 5.59 -4.86
C SER A 138 -2.35 4.98 -4.39
N LEU A 139 -3.39 5.10 -5.21
CA LEU A 139 -4.70 4.50 -4.97
C LEU A 139 -4.93 3.33 -5.90
N ALA A 140 -4.89 2.13 -5.33
CA ALA A 140 -5.44 0.92 -5.92
C ALA A 140 -6.44 0.33 -4.94
N TYR A 141 -7.59 -0.11 -5.43
CA TYR A 141 -8.60 -0.76 -4.60
C TYR A 141 -9.27 -1.87 -5.39
N ASN A 142 -9.81 -2.85 -4.66
CA ASN A 142 -10.81 -3.74 -5.20
C ASN A 142 -12.06 -3.68 -4.32
N LEU A 143 -13.21 -3.64 -4.97
CA LEU A 143 -14.52 -3.63 -4.34
C LEU A 143 -15.06 -5.05 -4.42
N GLN A 144 -15.51 -5.57 -3.29
CA GLN A 144 -16.13 -6.89 -3.21
C GLN A 144 -17.39 -6.78 -2.38
N LEU A 145 -18.44 -7.49 -2.81
CA LEU A 145 -19.69 -7.56 -2.09
C LEU A 145 -19.82 -8.95 -1.48
N TYR A 146 -20.18 -9.01 -0.21
CA TYR A 146 -20.37 -10.25 0.53
C TYR A 146 -21.69 -10.24 1.27
N ASP A 147 -22.28 -11.42 1.42
CA ASP A 147 -23.29 -11.65 2.44
C ASP A 147 -22.60 -11.91 3.81
N GLN A 148 -23.34 -11.79 4.91
CA GLN A 148 -22.80 -11.96 6.27
C GLN A 148 -21.97 -13.24 6.45
N ARG A 149 -22.50 -14.39 5.97
CA ARG A 149 -21.82 -15.69 6.12
C ARG A 149 -20.53 -15.75 5.30
N GLU A 150 -20.54 -15.20 4.09
CA GLU A 150 -19.36 -15.17 3.24
C GLU A 150 -18.28 -14.26 3.83
N LEU A 151 -18.69 -13.10 4.37
CA LEU A 151 -17.79 -12.18 5.02
C LEU A 151 -17.09 -12.83 6.22
N ASP A 152 -17.82 -13.55 7.07
CA ASP A 152 -17.24 -14.23 8.23
C ASP A 152 -16.22 -15.29 7.82
N VAL A 153 -16.50 -16.04 6.75
CA VAL A 153 -15.55 -17.01 6.15
C VAL A 153 -14.31 -16.31 5.61
N VAL A 154 -14.48 -15.22 4.86
CA VAL A 154 -13.36 -14.44 4.30
C VAL A 154 -12.49 -13.86 5.41
N LYS A 155 -13.09 -13.26 6.46
CA LYS A 155 -12.36 -12.74 7.62
C LYS A 155 -11.56 -13.84 8.33
N GLY A 156 -12.16 -15.03 8.49
CA GLY A 156 -11.47 -16.19 9.06
C GLY A 156 -10.26 -16.62 8.24
N TRP A 157 -10.40 -16.72 6.92
CA TRP A 157 -9.30 -17.06 6.02
C TRP A 157 -8.19 -16.02 6.00
N GLU A 158 -8.53 -14.74 6.01
CA GLU A 158 -7.54 -13.66 6.07
C GLU A 158 -6.78 -13.67 7.38
N LEU A 159 -7.46 -13.88 8.51
CA LEU A 159 -6.81 -14.01 9.80
C LEU A 159 -5.85 -15.20 9.83
N LEU A 160 -6.26 -16.35 9.29
CA LEU A 160 -5.41 -17.54 9.18
C LEU A 160 -4.20 -17.27 8.27
N LEU A 161 -4.41 -16.64 7.12
CA LEU A 161 -3.35 -16.32 6.16
C LEU A 161 -2.32 -15.38 6.79
N TYR A 162 -2.76 -14.26 7.38
CA TYR A 162 -1.83 -13.32 8.01
C TYR A 162 -1.16 -13.95 9.22
N GLY A 163 -1.89 -14.66 10.08
CA GLY A 163 -1.33 -15.39 11.23
C GLY A 163 -0.25 -16.40 10.80
N GLY A 164 -0.50 -17.14 9.71
CA GLY A 164 0.47 -18.04 9.11
C GLY A 164 1.72 -17.31 8.60
N VAL A 165 1.55 -16.23 7.83
CA VAL A 165 2.66 -15.40 7.34
C VAL A 165 3.52 -14.91 8.52
N PHE A 166 2.91 -14.45 9.60
CA PHE A 166 3.65 -13.99 10.78
C PHE A 166 4.40 -15.11 11.49
N ALA A 167 3.76 -16.27 11.69
CA ALA A 167 4.41 -17.43 12.29
C ALA A 167 5.62 -17.88 11.48
N PHE A 168 5.48 -18.03 10.16
CA PHE A 168 6.59 -18.37 9.27
C PHE A 168 7.70 -17.31 9.31
N SER A 169 7.35 -16.03 9.21
CA SER A 169 8.32 -14.94 9.30
C SER A 169 9.10 -14.95 10.62
N MET A 170 8.46 -15.27 11.75
CA MET A 170 9.14 -15.37 13.04
C MET A 170 10.07 -16.57 13.12
N ILE A 171 9.65 -17.73 12.61
CA ILE A 171 10.50 -18.93 12.53
C ILE A 171 11.77 -18.62 11.72
N PHE A 172 11.63 -18.01 10.54
CA PHE A 172 12.79 -17.66 9.72
C PHE A 172 13.66 -16.58 10.36
N THR A 173 13.05 -15.58 11.01
CA THR A 173 13.79 -14.54 11.74
C THR A 173 14.69 -15.19 12.81
N VAL A 174 14.14 -16.08 13.63
CA VAL A 174 14.91 -16.81 14.66
C VAL A 174 15.96 -17.72 14.03
N ALA A 175 15.60 -18.47 12.99
CA ALA A 175 16.53 -19.38 12.30
C ALA A 175 17.75 -18.63 11.73
N PHE A 176 17.55 -17.48 11.09
CA PHE A 176 18.64 -16.67 10.56
C PHE A 176 19.46 -15.96 11.65
N MET A 177 18.84 -15.58 12.78
CA MET A 177 19.59 -15.10 13.95
C MET A 177 20.50 -16.21 14.53
N LEU A 178 19.99 -17.43 14.67
CA LEU A 178 20.77 -18.57 15.15
C LEU A 178 21.92 -18.89 14.17
N LEU A 179 21.63 -18.94 12.87
CA LEU A 179 22.63 -19.18 11.84
C LEU A 179 23.71 -18.08 11.83
N GLY A 180 23.33 -16.81 12.01
CA GLY A 180 24.26 -15.70 12.19
C GLY A 180 25.17 -15.88 13.42
N THR A 181 24.61 -16.42 14.52
CA THR A 181 25.37 -16.70 15.75
C THR A 181 26.35 -17.86 15.55
N MET A 182 25.91 -18.94 14.89
CA MET A 182 26.72 -20.14 14.65
C MET A 182 27.85 -19.87 13.65
N LYS A 183 27.54 -19.20 12.52
CA LYS A 183 28.53 -18.92 11.47
C LYS A 183 29.33 -17.64 11.72
N LYS A 184 28.92 -16.80 12.68
CA LYS A 184 29.52 -15.48 12.97
C LYS A 184 29.53 -14.54 11.75
N GLU A 185 28.53 -14.68 10.90
CA GLU A 185 28.40 -13.94 9.64
C GLU A 185 27.34 -12.84 9.76
N LYS A 186 27.75 -11.59 9.52
CA LYS A 186 26.89 -10.41 9.71
C LYS A 186 25.65 -10.41 8.81
N TYR A 187 25.76 -10.92 7.58
CA TYR A 187 24.65 -10.87 6.62
C TYR A 187 23.42 -11.65 7.08
N ASN A 188 23.59 -12.70 7.88
CA ASN A 188 22.47 -13.49 8.40
C ASN A 188 21.63 -12.70 9.41
N PHE A 189 22.28 -11.92 10.29
CA PHE A 189 21.57 -11.02 11.20
C PHE A 189 20.84 -9.90 10.45
N VAL A 190 21.49 -9.34 9.41
CA VAL A 190 20.86 -8.33 8.56
C VAL A 190 19.63 -8.90 7.83
N PHE A 191 19.72 -10.14 7.36
CA PHE A 191 18.59 -10.82 6.71
C PHE A 191 17.45 -11.10 7.68
N ALA A 192 17.76 -11.54 8.91
CA ALA A 192 16.74 -11.70 9.95
C ALA A 192 16.02 -10.37 10.26
N ALA A 193 16.76 -9.27 10.40
CA ALA A 193 16.18 -7.94 10.60
C ALA A 193 15.32 -7.51 9.39
N PHE A 194 15.76 -7.80 8.17
CA PHE A 194 14.98 -7.57 6.95
C PHE A 194 13.64 -8.32 6.98
N ILE A 195 13.62 -9.62 7.30
CA ILE A 195 12.39 -10.42 7.38
C ILE A 195 11.43 -9.84 8.41
N LEU A 196 11.94 -9.54 9.61
CA LEU A 196 11.16 -9.00 10.71
C LEU A 196 10.50 -7.66 10.33
N ILE A 197 11.30 -6.71 9.85
CA ILE A 197 10.83 -5.36 9.50
C ILE A 197 9.88 -5.42 8.30
N SER A 198 10.14 -6.27 7.32
CA SER A 198 9.24 -6.45 6.17
C SER A 198 7.89 -7.03 6.58
N THR A 199 7.88 -7.95 7.55
CA THR A 199 6.64 -8.49 8.13
C THR A 199 5.88 -7.40 8.88
N PHE A 200 6.58 -6.59 9.68
CA PHE A 200 5.96 -5.45 10.37
C PHE A 200 5.39 -4.42 9.39
N TRP A 201 6.13 -4.11 8.32
CA TRP A 201 5.66 -3.25 7.25
C TRP A 201 4.41 -3.82 6.56
N LEU A 202 4.41 -5.12 6.21
CA LEU A 202 3.27 -5.78 5.59
C LEU A 202 2.01 -5.66 6.46
N TYR A 203 2.14 -5.93 7.75
CA TYR A 203 1.05 -5.82 8.71
C TYR A 203 0.54 -4.39 8.86
N ASN A 204 1.46 -3.42 8.90
CA ASN A 204 1.11 -2.00 8.93
C ASN A 204 0.35 -1.59 7.66
N ASN A 205 0.84 -2.03 6.50
CA ASN A 205 0.26 -1.70 5.20
C ASN A 205 -1.13 -2.31 5.01
N ASN A 206 -1.43 -3.43 5.67
CA ASN A 206 -2.77 -4.00 5.68
C ASN A 206 -3.66 -3.46 6.81
N GLY A 207 -3.18 -2.50 7.62
CA GLY A 207 -3.96 -1.91 8.72
C GLY A 207 -4.09 -2.79 9.97
N ILE A 208 -3.44 -3.96 10.01
CA ILE A 208 -3.53 -4.91 11.13
C ILE A 208 -2.97 -4.29 12.41
N TRP A 209 -1.82 -3.60 12.32
CA TRP A 209 -1.28 -2.90 13.48
C TRP A 209 -2.08 -1.69 13.91
N PHE A 210 -2.74 -1.01 12.97
CA PHE A 210 -3.65 0.08 13.33
C PHE A 210 -4.81 -0.45 14.17
N GLN A 211 -5.36 -1.61 13.80
CA GLN A 211 -6.39 -2.29 14.58
C GLN A 211 -5.90 -2.72 15.97
N LEU A 212 -4.73 -3.36 16.06
CA LEU A 212 -4.30 -4.07 17.27
C LEU A 212 -3.45 -3.25 18.25
N LEU A 213 -2.56 -2.40 17.75
CA LEU A 213 -1.51 -1.77 18.57
C LEU A 213 -1.78 -0.30 18.88
N TRP A 214 -2.36 0.46 17.93
CA TRP A 214 -2.57 1.90 18.10
C TRP A 214 -3.85 2.43 17.43
N PRO A 215 -5.04 1.88 17.75
CA PRO A 215 -6.30 2.27 17.08
C PRO A 215 -6.68 3.75 17.21
N HIS A 216 -6.12 4.47 18.19
CA HIS A 216 -6.43 5.87 18.47
C HIS A 216 -5.31 6.84 18.09
N ASP A 217 -4.09 6.34 17.82
CA ASP A 217 -2.92 7.19 17.56
C ASP A 217 -2.68 7.33 16.06
N LEU A 218 -3.24 8.40 15.50
CA LEU A 218 -3.14 8.75 14.08
C LEU A 218 -1.71 9.14 13.70
N MET A 219 -0.99 9.82 14.61
CA MET A 219 0.39 10.22 14.35
C MET A 219 1.28 8.99 14.21
N LEU A 220 1.14 8.01 15.10
CA LEU A 220 1.89 6.77 15.02
C LEU A 220 1.56 6.00 13.75
N GLN A 221 0.28 5.92 13.36
CA GLN A 221 -0.14 5.26 12.12
C GLN A 221 0.48 5.90 10.85
N HIS A 222 0.55 7.23 10.79
CA HIS A 222 1.17 7.92 9.65
C HIS A 222 2.69 7.74 9.61
N ILE A 223 3.34 7.82 10.77
CA ILE A 223 4.80 7.68 10.88
C ILE A 223 5.24 6.24 10.61
N SER A 224 4.54 5.26 11.20
CA SER A 224 4.87 3.84 11.09
C SER A 224 4.87 3.38 9.64
N ARG A 225 3.91 3.83 8.83
CA ARG A 225 3.76 3.41 7.44
C ARG A 225 4.99 3.72 6.59
N THR A 226 5.44 4.97 6.67
CA THR A 226 6.61 5.43 5.92
C THR A 226 7.91 4.89 6.52
N THR A 227 8.00 4.83 7.85
CA THR A 227 9.21 4.37 8.54
C THR A 227 9.45 2.88 8.29
N LEU A 228 8.44 2.03 8.49
CA LEU A 228 8.57 0.58 8.29
C LEU A 228 8.85 0.23 6.82
N SER A 229 8.22 0.93 5.87
CA SER A 229 8.51 0.77 4.44
C SER A 229 9.95 1.15 4.11
N THR A 230 10.40 2.30 4.61
CA THR A 230 11.76 2.81 4.37
C THR A 230 12.82 1.92 5.02
N LEU A 231 12.58 1.43 6.24
CA LEU A 231 13.45 0.48 6.91
C LEU A 231 13.48 -0.86 6.16
N SER A 232 12.35 -1.40 5.73
CA SER A 232 12.30 -2.66 4.97
C SER A 232 13.18 -2.59 3.72
N ILE A 233 13.03 -1.54 2.92
CA ILE A 233 13.85 -1.31 1.71
C ILE A 233 15.33 -1.12 2.09
N GLY A 234 15.61 -0.35 3.14
CA GLY A 234 16.97 -0.11 3.62
C GLY A 234 17.69 -1.39 4.05
N PHE A 235 17.02 -2.25 4.83
CA PHE A 235 17.57 -3.53 5.26
C PHE A 235 17.73 -4.52 4.11
N PHE A 236 16.83 -4.51 3.11
CA PHE A 236 16.99 -5.31 1.89
C PHE A 236 18.27 -4.92 1.14
N ILE A 237 18.49 -3.63 0.93
CA ILE A 237 19.68 -3.13 0.23
C ILE A 237 20.94 -3.37 1.06
N TYR A 238 20.86 -3.19 2.39
CA TYR A 238 21.98 -3.48 3.27
C TYR A 238 22.36 -4.96 3.27
N TYR A 239 21.36 -5.86 3.24
CA TYR A 239 21.58 -7.28 3.04
C TYR A 239 22.26 -7.54 1.69
N PHE A 240 21.74 -6.98 0.60
CA PHE A 240 22.29 -7.12 -0.74
C PHE A 240 23.77 -6.69 -0.81
N ILE A 241 24.11 -5.52 -0.25
CA ILE A 241 25.49 -5.03 -0.16
C ILE A 241 26.38 -5.99 0.62
N THR A 242 25.89 -6.52 1.75
CA THR A 242 26.70 -7.35 2.64
C THR A 242 26.94 -8.73 2.06
N PHE A 243 25.92 -9.31 1.42
CA PHE A 243 25.98 -10.65 0.83
C PHE A 243 26.73 -10.67 -0.51
N TYR A 244 26.41 -9.73 -1.42
CA TYR A 244 27.00 -9.68 -2.77
C TYR A 244 28.23 -8.76 -2.87
N ARG A 245 28.87 -8.42 -1.74
CA ARG A 245 29.97 -7.44 -1.70
C ARG A 245 31.08 -7.68 -2.74
N SER A 246 31.42 -8.94 -3.00
CA SER A 246 32.46 -9.33 -3.96
C SER A 246 32.06 -9.12 -5.43
N TYR A 247 30.77 -9.04 -5.72
CA TYR A 247 30.21 -8.89 -7.07
C TYR A 247 29.83 -7.43 -7.40
N ILE A 248 29.69 -6.58 -6.39
CA ILE A 248 29.28 -5.19 -6.56
C ILE A 248 30.51 -4.30 -6.85
N GLY A 249 30.52 -3.65 -8.01
CA GLY A 249 31.56 -2.66 -8.36
C GLY A 249 31.55 -1.44 -7.43
N SER A 250 32.69 -0.74 -7.30
CA SER A 250 32.84 0.40 -6.37
C SER A 250 31.84 1.54 -6.59
N LYS A 251 31.43 1.79 -7.84
CA LYS A 251 30.43 2.81 -8.19
C LYS A 251 29.03 2.42 -7.71
N ALA A 252 28.59 1.19 -7.97
CA ALA A 252 27.31 0.67 -7.49
C ALA A 252 27.25 0.67 -5.96
N LEU A 253 28.35 0.27 -5.30
CA LEU A 253 28.44 0.29 -3.84
C LEU A 253 28.26 1.70 -3.26
N LEU A 254 28.86 2.73 -3.89
CA LEU A 254 28.68 4.12 -3.49
C LEU A 254 27.22 4.54 -3.64
N VAL A 255 26.57 4.21 -4.77
CA VAL A 255 25.16 4.55 -5.02
C VAL A 255 24.24 3.90 -3.99
N PHE A 256 24.40 2.60 -3.70
CA PHE A 256 23.58 1.92 -2.70
C PHE A 256 23.78 2.49 -1.29
N LYS A 257 25.01 2.84 -0.90
CA LYS A 257 25.27 3.50 0.39
C LYS A 257 24.62 4.89 0.46
N SER A 258 24.76 5.69 -0.59
CA SER A 258 24.09 6.99 -0.69
C SER A 258 22.57 6.86 -0.62
N PHE A 259 22.00 5.81 -1.21
CA PHE A 259 20.57 5.52 -1.09
C PHE A 259 20.17 5.20 0.34
N ILE A 260 20.92 4.36 1.06
CA ILE A 260 20.65 4.08 2.48
C ILE A 260 20.70 5.39 3.30
N ILE A 261 21.68 6.26 3.06
CA ILE A 261 21.76 7.57 3.74
C ILE A 261 20.54 8.42 3.43
N PHE A 262 20.09 8.46 2.17
CA PHE A 262 18.86 9.15 1.78
C PHE A 262 17.63 8.59 2.51
N LEU A 263 17.50 7.27 2.63
CA LEU A 263 16.42 6.63 3.39
C LEU A 263 16.46 7.01 4.89
N MET A 264 17.66 7.07 5.49
CA MET A 264 17.82 7.49 6.88
C MET A 264 17.45 8.97 7.09
N ILE A 265 17.85 9.85 6.16
CA ILE A 265 17.46 11.27 6.18
C ILE A 265 15.94 11.39 6.05
N ARG A 266 15.31 10.60 5.17
CA ARG A 266 13.85 10.58 5.02
C ARG A 266 13.14 10.22 6.33
N ILE A 267 13.62 9.21 7.05
CA ILE A 267 13.07 8.83 8.36
C ILE A 267 13.29 9.96 9.37
N LEU A 268 14.49 10.57 9.42
CA LEU A 268 14.79 11.66 10.33
C LEU A 268 13.87 12.88 10.11
N ILE A 269 13.66 13.28 8.86
CA ILE A 269 12.75 14.38 8.50
C ILE A 269 11.33 14.05 8.97
N LEU A 270 10.86 12.82 8.74
CA LEU A 270 9.53 12.38 9.16
C LEU A 270 9.36 12.45 10.68
N LEU A 271 10.36 12.00 11.44
CA LEU A 271 10.31 12.01 12.91
C LEU A 271 10.37 13.43 13.48
N LEU A 272 11.17 14.33 12.88
CA LEU A 272 11.30 15.72 13.33
C LEU A 272 10.11 16.58 12.91
N THR A 273 9.48 16.28 11.77
CA THR A 273 8.42 17.10 11.18
C THR A 273 7.27 16.25 10.62
N PRO A 274 6.48 15.56 11.47
CA PRO A 274 5.41 14.66 11.01
C PRO A 274 4.37 15.37 10.13
N GLN A 275 4.10 16.65 10.43
CA GLN A 275 3.12 17.47 9.69
C GLN A 275 3.51 17.70 8.23
N LEU A 276 4.81 17.74 7.89
CA LEU A 276 5.26 17.91 6.50
C LEU A 276 4.90 16.71 5.63
N TYR A 277 4.71 15.54 6.24
CA TYR A 277 4.29 14.34 5.53
C TYR A 277 2.79 14.31 5.22
N SER A 278 2.02 15.32 5.59
CA SER A 278 0.68 15.54 5.02
C SER A 278 0.74 16.13 3.60
N ASN A 279 1.88 16.71 3.20
CA ASN A 279 2.02 17.42 1.94
C ASN A 279 2.25 16.45 0.76
N SER A 280 1.24 16.36 -0.12
CA SER A 280 1.25 15.54 -1.34
C SER A 280 2.43 15.82 -2.26
N THR A 281 2.82 17.09 -2.41
CA THR A 281 3.94 17.50 -3.28
C THR A 281 5.27 17.00 -2.73
N LEU A 282 5.48 17.07 -1.41
CA LEU A 282 6.72 16.61 -0.79
C LEU A 282 6.86 15.09 -0.91
N LYS A 283 5.78 14.33 -0.71
CA LYS A 283 5.76 12.87 -0.94
C LYS A 283 6.16 12.53 -2.38
N TYR A 284 5.60 13.27 -3.34
CA TYR A 284 5.91 13.09 -4.76
C TYR A 284 7.39 13.36 -5.07
N ILE A 285 7.96 14.45 -4.54
CA ILE A 285 9.37 14.79 -4.73
C ILE A 285 10.28 13.68 -4.17
N PHE A 286 10.02 13.18 -2.96
CA PHE A 286 10.80 12.09 -2.39
C PHE A 286 10.73 10.82 -3.23
N GLN A 287 9.55 10.49 -3.79
CA GLN A 287 9.37 9.35 -4.68
C GLN A 287 10.15 9.54 -5.99
N LEU A 288 10.13 10.75 -6.55
CA LEU A 288 10.83 11.10 -7.78
C LEU A 288 12.35 11.06 -7.62
N ILE A 289 12.89 11.42 -6.45
CA ILE A 289 14.33 11.35 -6.16
C ILE A 289 14.77 9.91 -5.88
N GLY A 290 13.96 9.15 -5.13
CA GLY A 290 14.32 7.79 -4.72
C GLY A 290 14.36 6.79 -5.87
N THR A 291 13.41 6.86 -6.80
CA THR A 291 13.26 5.86 -7.88
C THR A 291 14.46 5.82 -8.84
N PRO A 292 14.98 6.96 -9.34
CA PRO A 292 16.18 6.98 -10.18
C PRO A 292 17.44 6.55 -9.43
N LEU A 293 17.56 6.88 -8.15
CA LEU A 293 18.76 6.56 -7.37
C LEU A 293 18.90 5.04 -7.16
N LEU A 294 17.77 4.35 -6.93
CA LEU A 294 17.72 2.89 -6.91
C LEU A 294 17.99 2.29 -8.30
N GLY A 295 17.38 2.86 -9.36
CA GLY A 295 17.60 2.43 -10.74
C GLY A 295 19.06 2.54 -11.20
N LEU A 296 19.75 3.62 -10.84
CA LEU A 296 21.18 3.80 -11.10
C LEU A 296 22.01 2.74 -10.37
N GLY A 297 21.67 2.40 -9.13
CA GLY A 297 22.34 1.34 -8.39
C GLY A 297 22.29 -0.02 -9.11
N ILE A 298 21.14 -0.35 -9.70
CA ILE A 298 20.95 -1.57 -10.48
C ILE A 298 21.70 -1.51 -11.82
N ILE A 299 21.76 -0.35 -12.49
CA ILE A 299 22.48 -0.20 -13.77
C ILE A 299 24.00 -0.32 -13.60
N PHE A 300 24.53 0.13 -12.47
CA PHE A 300 25.97 0.03 -12.18
C PHE A 300 26.40 -1.34 -11.61
N PHE A 301 25.44 -2.17 -11.19
CA PHE A 301 25.67 -3.55 -10.75
C PHE A 301 25.97 -4.44 -11.96
#